data_AF-A0A4Q3XUR7-F1
#
_entry.id   AF-A0A4Q3XUR7-F1
#
_cell.length_a   1.000
_cell.length_b   1.000
_cell.length_c   1.000
_cell.angle_alpha   90.00
_cell.angle_beta   90.00
_cell.angle_gamma   90.00
#
_symmetry.space_group_name_H-M   'P 1'
#
loop_
_entity.id
_entity.type
_entity.pdbx_description
1 polymer ?
#
loop_
_entity_poly.entity_id
_entity_poly.type
_entity_poly.pdbx_seq_one_letter_code
_entity_poly.pdbx_strand_id
1 'polypeptide(L)'
;MHLIETALLLLLAVVVSGSIARITRIALPLVQIGLGAVIVLVTGRTVDLEPDIFFLLFLPPLLFLDGWRIPKEDLFRDRAVILELALGLVVFTVVGLGLLIWWMIP
;
A
#
# COMPACT_ATOMS: atom_id res chain seq x y z
N MET A 1 -14.80 -5.18 25.22
CA MET A 1 -14.43 -6.61 25.31
C MET A 1 -14.22 -7.27 23.94
N HIS A 2 -14.70 -6.73 22.80
CA HIS A 2 -14.47 -7.32 21.45
C HIS A 2 -13.26 -6.78 20.65
N LEU A 3 -12.68 -5.64 21.05
CA LEU A 3 -11.55 -5.04 20.31
C LEU A 3 -10.30 -5.92 20.32
N ILE A 4 -9.97 -6.50 21.47
CA ILE A 4 -8.80 -7.37 21.63
C ILE A 4 -8.97 -8.64 20.78
N GLU A 5 -10.14 -9.27 20.84
CA GLU A 5 -10.47 -10.44 20.00
C GLU A 5 -10.35 -10.13 18.51
N THR A 6 -10.89 -8.99 18.07
CA THR A 6 -10.80 -8.54 16.67
C THR A 6 -9.35 -8.28 16.27
N ALA A 7 -8.57 -7.58 17.09
CA ALA A 7 -7.17 -7.31 16.83
C ALA A 7 -6.34 -8.61 16.76
N LEU A 8 -6.60 -9.57 17.66
CA LEU A 8 -5.95 -10.88 17.64
C LEU A 8 -6.32 -11.68 16.38
N LEU A 9 -7.58 -11.65 15.96
CA LEU A 9 -8.04 -12.29 14.73
C LEU A 9 -7.36 -11.68 13.50
N LEU A 10 -7.26 -10.34 13.43
CA LEU A 10 -6.57 -9.64 12.34
C LEU A 10 -5.07 -9.93 12.34
N LEU A 11 -4.42 -9.95 13.51
CA LEU A 11 -3.01 -10.34 13.63
C LEU A 11 -2.78 -11.78 13.18
N LEU A 12 -3.67 -12.70 13.57
CA LEU A 12 -3.63 -14.09 13.10
C LEU A 12 -3.79 -14.15 11.58
N ALA A 13 -4.73 -13.40 11.01
CA ALA A 13 -4.91 -13.33 9.56
C ALA A 13 -3.64 -12.82 8.84
N VAL A 14 -2.96 -11.80 9.39
CA VAL A 14 -1.68 -11.31 8.86
C VAL A 14 -0.61 -12.40 8.89
N VAL A 15 -0.46 -13.13 9.99
CA VAL A 15 0.51 -14.23 10.10
C VAL A 15 0.21 -15.35 9.09
N VAL A 16 -1.06 -15.75 8.97
CA VAL A 16 -1.50 -16.77 7.99
C VAL A 16 -1.27 -16.31 6.55
N SER A 17 -1.53 -15.03 6.25
CA SER A 17 -1.31 -14.46 4.92
C SER A 17 0.15 -14.58 4.46
N GLY A 18 1.12 -14.47 5.38
CA GLY A 18 2.54 -14.63 5.07
C GLY A 18 2.89 -16.05 4.60
N SER A 19 2.31 -17.06 5.23
CA SER A 19 2.48 -18.46 4.83
C SER A 19 1.82 -18.74 3.47
N ILE A 20 0.60 -18.22 3.25
CA ILE A 20 -0.12 -18.36 1.98
C ILE A 20 0.66 -17.66 0.85
N ALA A 21 1.13 -16.44 1.06
CA ALA A 21 1.92 -15.69 0.08
C ALA A 21 3.20 -16.44 -0.30
N ARG A 22 3.87 -17.09 0.67
CA ARG A 22 5.07 -17.89 0.41
C ARG A 22 4.78 -19.14 -0.42
N ILE A 23 3.69 -19.85 -0.14
CA ILE A 23 3.31 -21.08 -0.87
C ILE A 23 2.84 -20.75 -2.29
N THR A 24 1.99 -19.72 -2.43
CA THR A 24 1.38 -19.33 -3.71
C THR A 24 2.27 -18.45 -4.58
N ARG A 25 3.36 -17.89 -4.02
CA ARG A 25 4.25 -16.91 -4.65
C ARG A 25 3.55 -15.62 -5.10
N ILE A 26 2.36 -15.36 -4.54
CA ILE A 26 1.62 -14.12 -4.78
C ILE A 26 2.18 -13.03 -3.86
N ALA A 27 2.21 -11.78 -4.34
CA ALA A 27 2.62 -10.64 -3.54
C ALA A 27 1.77 -10.55 -2.26
N LEU A 28 2.42 -10.45 -1.10
CA LEU A 28 1.78 -10.38 0.22
C LEU A 28 0.60 -9.38 0.27
N PRO A 29 0.71 -8.16 -0.30
CA PRO A 29 -0.40 -7.20 -0.28
C PRO A 29 -1.68 -7.74 -0.95
N LEU A 30 -1.56 -8.48 -2.06
CA LEU A 30 -2.72 -9.04 -2.76
C LEU A 30 -3.41 -10.13 -1.93
N VAL A 31 -2.61 -10.97 -1.27
CA VAL A 31 -3.13 -11.99 -0.35
C VAL A 31 -3.85 -11.34 0.82
N GLN A 32 -3.27 -10.27 1.39
CA GLN A 32 -3.89 -9.53 2.51
C GLN A 32 -5.21 -8.85 2.11
N ILE A 33 -5.27 -8.21 0.94
CA ILE A 33 -6.51 -7.61 0.42
C ILE A 33 -7.59 -8.70 0.25
N GLY A 34 -7.24 -9.83 -0.35
CA GLY A 34 -8.16 -10.96 -0.53
C GLY A 34 -8.65 -11.54 0.80
N LEU A 35 -7.74 -11.77 1.76
CA LEU A 35 -8.09 -12.28 3.09
C LEU A 35 -9.01 -11.32 3.84
N GLY A 36 -8.71 -10.01 3.82
CA GLY A 36 -9.55 -8.98 4.41
C GLY A 36 -10.95 -8.96 3.80
N ALA A 37 -11.05 -9.04 2.47
CA ALA A 37 -12.34 -9.11 1.77
C ALA A 37 -13.15 -10.35 2.18
N VAL A 38 -12.53 -11.52 2.26
CA VAL A 38 -13.19 -12.76 2.71
C VAL A 38 -13.67 -12.65 4.16
N ILE A 39 -12.86 -12.09 5.06
CA ILE A 39 -13.24 -11.90 6.47
C ILE A 39 -14.48 -11.01 6.58
N VAL A 40 -14.53 -9.90 5.84
CA VAL A 40 -15.68 -8.99 5.83
C VAL A 40 -16.92 -9.68 5.23
N LEU A 41 -16.78 -10.44 4.14
CA LEU A 41 -17.89 -11.18 3.54
C LEU A 41 -18.52 -12.21 4.50
N VAL A 42 -17.71 -12.86 5.33
CA VAL A 42 -18.19 -13.86 6.30
C VAL A 42 -18.75 -13.21 7.56
N THR A 43 -18.09 -12.16 8.07
CA THR A 43 -18.41 -11.57 9.38
C THR A 43 -19.45 -10.45 9.29
N GLY A 44 -19.60 -9.82 8.12
CA GLY A 44 -20.47 -8.65 7.89
C GLY A 44 -20.04 -7.40 8.67
N ARG A 45 -18.86 -7.41 9.31
CA ARG A 45 -18.32 -6.30 10.09
C ARG A 45 -17.11 -5.72 9.39
N THR A 46 -17.17 -4.43 9.09
CA THR A 46 -16.00 -3.66 8.66
C THR A 46 -15.25 -3.15 9.89
N VAL A 47 -13.94 -3.11 9.77
CA VAL A 47 -13.09 -2.39 10.71
C VAL A 47 -12.56 -1.20 9.94
N ASP A 48 -13.09 -0.03 10.26
CA ASP A 48 -12.64 1.21 9.65
C ASP A 48 -11.32 1.60 10.31
N LEU A 49 -10.29 1.72 9.48
CA LEU A 49 -8.99 2.25 9.88
C LEU A 49 -9.01 3.74 9.55
N GLU A 50 -8.84 4.59 10.55
CA GLU A 50 -8.68 6.03 10.32
C GLU A 50 -7.52 6.28 9.33
N PRO A 51 -7.79 6.78 8.11
CA PRO A 51 -6.78 6.90 7.07
C PRO A 51 -5.63 7.82 7.49
N ASP A 52 -5.93 8.89 8.22
CA ASP A 52 -4.95 9.84 8.71
C ASP A 52 -3.92 9.18 9.63
N ILE A 53 -4.38 8.32 10.55
CA ILE A 53 -3.51 7.60 11.48
C ILE A 53 -2.73 6.53 10.73
N PHE A 54 -3.37 5.79 9.82
CA PHE A 54 -2.71 4.76 9.02
C PHE A 54 -1.59 5.36 8.16
N PHE A 55 -1.87 6.41 7.40
CA PHE A 55 -0.85 7.06 6.59
C PHE A 55 0.26 7.66 7.44
N LEU A 56 -0.06 8.33 8.55
CA LEU A 56 0.98 8.90 9.41
C LEU A 56 1.89 7.83 10.03
N LEU A 57 1.34 6.66 10.38
CA LEU A 57 2.10 5.58 11.01
C LEU A 57 2.94 4.79 10.00
N PHE A 58 2.40 4.52 8.80
CA PHE A 58 3.05 3.65 7.82
C PHE A 58 3.85 4.41 6.75
N LEU A 59 3.36 5.53 6.25
CA LEU A 59 3.95 6.21 5.10
C LEU A 59 5.34 6.80 5.42
N PRO A 60 5.56 7.56 6.51
CA PRO A 60 6.89 8.10 6.81
C PRO A 60 7.94 7.00 7.07
N PRO A 61 7.70 5.96 7.89
CA PRO A 61 8.69 4.90 8.09
C PRO A 61 9.00 4.11 6.81
N LEU A 62 8.00 3.81 5.98
CA LEU A 62 8.21 3.10 4.72
C LEU A 62 9.05 3.94 3.75
N LEU A 63 8.70 5.22 3.56
CA LEU A 63 9.46 6.12 2.70
C LEU A 63 10.89 6.35 3.22
N PHE A 64 11.09 6.40 4.53
CA PHE A 64 12.43 6.50 5.11
C PHE A 64 13.26 5.24 4.85
N LEU A 65 12.67 4.05 5.04
CA LEU A 65 13.33 2.78 4.74
C LEU A 65 13.69 2.65 3.26
N ASP A 66 12.78 3.05 2.37
CA ASP A 66 13.01 3.02 0.93
C ASP A 66 14.07 4.04 0.50
N GLY A 67 13.99 5.27 1.01
CA GLY A 67 14.98 6.32 0.75
C GLY A 67 16.37 5.98 1.29
N TRP A 68 16.46 5.32 2.44
CA TRP A 68 17.74 4.91 3.03
C TRP A 68 18.44 3.79 2.26
N ARG A 69 17.70 2.93 1.56
CA ARG A 69 18.25 1.83 0.76
C ARG A 69 18.90 2.27 -0.54
N ILE A 70 18.63 3.49 -1.00
CA ILE A 70 19.15 4.00 -2.28
C ILE A 70 20.57 4.56 -2.07
N PRO A 71 21.59 4.05 -2.78
CA PRO A 71 22.94 4.60 -2.73
C PRO A 71 22.97 6.02 -3.31
N LYS A 72 23.66 6.93 -2.62
CA LYS A 72 23.68 8.36 -2.98
C LYS A 72 24.40 8.59 -4.30
N GLU A 73 25.44 7.81 -4.59
CA GLU A 73 26.26 7.91 -5.80
C GLU A 73 25.43 7.67 -7.07
N ASP A 74 24.59 6.63 -7.08
CA ASP A 74 23.71 6.33 -8.20
C ASP A 74 22.62 7.42 -8.37
N LEU A 75 22.09 7.94 -7.26
CA LEU A 75 21.12 9.04 -7.28
C LEU A 75 21.71 10.31 -7.93
N PHE A 76 22.97 10.65 -7.63
CA PHE A 76 23.64 11.81 -8.22
C PHE A 76 24.02 11.59 -9.68
N ARG A 77 24.44 10.37 -10.05
CA ARG A 77 24.78 10.01 -11.44
C ARG A 77 23.56 10.15 -12.35
N ASP A 78 22.42 9.63 -11.90
CA ASP A 78 21.22 9.51 -12.73
C ASP A 78 20.16 10.60 -12.41
N ARG A 79 20.58 11.67 -11.71
CA ARG A 79 19.70 12.73 -11.18
C ARG A 79 18.74 13.34 -12.20
N ALA A 80 19.19 13.52 -13.44
CA ALA A 80 18.39 14.15 -14.50
C ALA A 80 17.23 13.24 -14.92
N VAL A 81 17.54 11.96 -15.16
CA VAL A 81 16.54 10.94 -15.51
C VAL A 81 15.57 10.71 -14.37
N ILE A 82 16.07 10.63 -13.13
CA ILE A 82 15.24 10.46 -11.94
C ILE A 82 14.28 11.63 -11.76
N LEU A 83 14.73 12.88 -11.93
CA LEU A 83 13.85 14.04 -11.83
C LEU A 83 12.80 14.06 -12.94
N GLU A 84 13.17 13.73 -14.18
CA GLU A 84 12.23 13.66 -15.30
C GLU A 84 11.15 12.59 -15.06
N LEU A 85 11.52 11.40 -14.59
CA LEU A 85 10.57 10.33 -14.31
C LEU A 85 9.76 10.59 -13.03
N ALA A 86 10.37 11.13 -11.98
CA ALA A 86 9.68 11.34 -10.71
C ALA A 86 8.73 12.55 -10.74
N LEU A 87 9.09 13.64 -11.44
CA LEU A 87 8.22 14.82 -11.56
C LEU A 87 7.47 14.85 -12.88
N GLY A 88 8.17 14.73 -14.00
CA GLY A 88 7.58 14.85 -15.34
C GLY A 88 6.53 13.77 -15.61
N LEU A 89 6.90 12.50 -15.46
CA LEU A 89 5.98 11.39 -15.70
C LEU A 89 4.83 11.36 -14.66
N VAL A 90 5.09 11.72 -13.40
CA VAL A 90 4.03 11.78 -12.38
C VAL A 90 3.03 12.89 -12.70
N VAL A 91 3.47 14.10 -13.02
CA VAL A 91 2.56 15.18 -13.42
C VAL A 91 1.78 14.78 -14.67
N PHE A 92 2.45 14.19 -15.65
CA PHE A 92 1.80 13.71 -16.87
C PHE A 92 0.72 12.66 -16.58
N THR A 93 1.02 11.66 -15.75
CA THR A 93 0.06 10.60 -15.41
C THR A 93 -1.08 11.12 -14.54
N VAL A 94 -0.83 12.01 -13.58
CA VAL A 94 -1.87 12.63 -12.75
C VAL A 94 -2.82 13.47 -13.59
N VAL A 95 -2.30 14.32 -14.48
CA VAL A 95 -3.14 15.15 -15.36
C VAL A 95 -3.87 14.28 -16.39
N GLY A 96 -3.15 13.38 -17.05
CA GLY A 96 -3.73 12.52 -18.09
C GLY A 96 -4.83 11.61 -17.54
N LEU A 97 -4.53 10.87 -16.48
CA LEU A 97 -5.50 9.97 -15.85
C LEU A 97 -6.59 10.75 -15.12
N GLY A 98 -6.27 11.88 -14.50
CA GLY A 98 -7.24 12.74 -13.84
C GLY A 98 -8.29 13.29 -14.81
N LEU A 99 -7.86 13.81 -15.97
CA LEU A 99 -8.77 14.27 -17.03
C LEU A 99 -9.58 13.11 -17.62
N LEU A 100 -8.95 11.96 -17.81
CA LEU A 100 -9.62 10.76 -18.31
C LEU A 100 -10.73 10.31 -17.34
N ILE A 101 -10.46 10.23 -16.04
CA ILE A 101 -11.43 9.85 -15.02
C ILE A 101 -12.55 10.90 -14.94
N TRP A 102 -12.20 12.20 -14.91
CA TRP A 102 -13.18 13.28 -14.91
C TRP A 102 -14.12 13.24 -16.12
N TRP A 103 -13.63 12.79 -17.28
CA TRP A 103 -14.46 12.60 -18.46
C TRP A 103 -15.35 11.35 -18.39
N MET A 104 -14.87 10.26 -17.76
CA MET A 104 -15.62 9.02 -17.60
C MET A 104 -16.71 9.10 -16.51
N ILE A 105 -16.43 9.81 -15.42
CA ILE A 105 -17.32 9.98 -14.27
C ILE A 105 -17.49 11.49 -14.06
N PRO A 106 -18.47 12.13 -14.75
CA PRO A 106 -18.76 13.54 -14.55
C PRO A 106 -19.35 13.83 -13.17
#